data_AF-A0A5C7GVJ2-F1
#
_entry.id   AF-A0A5C7GVJ2-F1
#
_cell.length_a   1.000
_cell.length_b   1.000
_cell.length_c   1.000
_cell.angle_alpha   90.00
_cell.angle_beta   90.00
_cell.angle_gamma   90.00
#
_symmetry.space_group_name_H-M   'P 1'
#
loop_
_entity.id
_entity.type
_entity.pdbx_description
1 polymer ?
#
loop_
_entity_poly.entity_id
_entity_poly.type
_entity_poly.pdbx_seq_one_letter_code
_entity_poly.pdbx_strand_id
1 'polypeptide(L)'
;MKDLSFQVLDSQFPIHGEELIGPYDGLFVVWHRGYNRIYLWNIATRETRALPKYGFGYPHSYGCGYDPLSDGYKLVYLRLFSREYENDNSLDSYVSLYSFNNDSWRYLQVPELRHYFWADYSCNNSCLNGVCYWLAMRDEIVILSFDISSEKFQEINLREYGINLPIDSLHRSSLEVVNDSLYLLTFKYNLSEEEFTIWMMRDGCWTIRFTRTDHFCFSDLVGYWKNDTVFKCGPILLDLNSNEQMELGIPVSIATVVYRYNESLVSIKIENDFSKVFDIPWHVLGVI
;
A
#
# COMPACT_ATOMS: atom_id res chain seq x y z
N MET A 1 -3.67 -26.73 10.34
CA MET A 1 -4.96 -26.00 10.30
C MET A 1 -5.32 -25.43 11.69
N LYS A 2 -4.35 -24.90 12.47
CA LYS A 2 -4.61 -24.29 13.79
C LYS A 2 -3.95 -22.92 13.99
N ASP A 3 -3.24 -22.44 12.97
CA ASP A 3 -2.15 -21.46 13.14
C ASP A 3 -2.43 -20.14 12.39
N LEU A 4 -3.66 -19.96 11.89
CA LEU A 4 -4.17 -18.71 11.30
C LEU A 4 -5.52 -18.37 11.91
N SER A 5 -5.58 -17.20 12.54
CA SER A 5 -6.81 -16.47 12.81
C SER A 5 -6.95 -15.37 11.78
N PHE A 6 -7.99 -15.40 10.96
CA PHE A 6 -8.37 -14.27 10.13
C PHE A 6 -9.51 -13.50 10.79
N GLN A 7 -9.51 -12.19 10.61
CA GLN A 7 -10.63 -11.30 10.91
C GLN A 7 -11.06 -10.60 9.61
N VAL A 8 -12.27 -10.07 9.64
CA VAL A 8 -13.10 -9.84 8.47
C VAL A 8 -13.74 -8.45 8.69
N LEU A 9 -13.57 -7.51 7.73
CA LEU A 9 -13.55 -6.06 8.04
C LEU A 9 -14.78 -5.23 7.58
N ASP A 10 -15.61 -5.70 6.65
CA ASP A 10 -16.69 -4.97 5.94
C ASP A 10 -17.73 -4.27 6.84
N SER A 11 -18.11 -4.88 7.97
CA SER A 11 -18.96 -4.25 9.00
C SER A 11 -18.27 -4.13 10.36
N GLN A 12 -16.94 -4.01 10.32
CA GLN A 12 -16.23 -3.13 11.25
C GLN A 12 -15.93 -1.77 10.60
N PHE A 13 -15.98 -1.70 9.27
CA PHE A 13 -15.80 -0.49 8.49
C PHE A 13 -16.76 0.60 8.97
N PRO A 14 -16.25 1.78 9.40
CA PRO A 14 -17.08 2.80 10.01
C PRO A 14 -18.02 3.51 9.00
N ILE A 15 -17.75 3.39 7.70
CA ILE A 15 -18.52 4.03 6.63
C ILE A 15 -18.53 3.10 5.39
N HIS A 16 -19.60 3.13 4.60
CA HIS A 16 -19.76 2.21 3.45
C HIS A 16 -19.37 2.86 2.12
N GLY A 17 -18.71 2.10 1.25
CA GLY A 17 -18.32 2.54 -0.11
C GLY A 17 -16.94 3.18 -0.20
N GLU A 18 -15.99 2.63 0.56
CA GLU A 18 -14.67 3.22 0.83
C GLU A 18 -13.52 2.36 0.35
N GLU A 19 -12.34 2.97 0.29
CA GLU A 19 -11.08 2.29 0.02
C GLU A 19 -10.23 2.25 1.30
N LEU A 20 -9.80 1.05 1.68
CA LEU A 20 -8.90 0.81 2.81
C LEU A 20 -7.45 0.90 2.35
N ILE A 21 -6.63 1.60 3.12
CA ILE A 21 -5.26 1.94 2.78
C ILE A 21 -4.36 1.66 4.00
N GLY A 22 -3.29 0.88 3.82
CA GLY A 22 -2.41 0.39 4.89
C GLY A 22 -2.59 -1.11 5.15
N PRO A 23 -2.45 -1.61 6.39
CA PRO A 23 -2.22 -0.85 7.61
C PRO A 23 -0.77 -0.35 7.74
N TYR A 24 -0.62 0.79 8.40
CA TYR A 24 0.67 1.37 8.77
C TYR A 24 0.74 1.38 10.30
N ASP A 25 1.56 0.48 10.86
CA ASP A 25 1.65 0.27 12.32
C ASP A 25 0.27 0.15 12.99
N GLY A 26 -0.58 -0.70 12.40
CA GLY A 26 -1.96 -0.99 12.83
C GLY A 26 -2.99 0.12 12.57
N LEU A 27 -2.59 1.26 12.01
CA LEU A 27 -3.48 2.33 11.59
C LEU A 27 -3.86 2.17 10.13
N PHE A 28 -5.16 2.29 9.82
CA PHE A 28 -5.64 2.37 8.46
C PHE A 28 -5.97 3.82 8.08
N VAL A 29 -5.72 4.14 6.82
CA VAL A 29 -6.28 5.30 6.15
C VAL A 29 -7.50 4.83 5.37
N VAL A 30 -8.54 5.65 5.36
CA VAL A 30 -9.84 5.31 4.80
C VAL A 30 -10.30 6.48 3.92
N TRP A 31 -10.56 6.24 2.64
CA TRP A 31 -11.03 7.28 1.73
C TRP A 31 -12.50 7.14 1.34
N HIS A 32 -13.29 8.17 1.70
CA HIS A 32 -14.71 8.25 1.39
C HIS A 32 -14.95 8.99 0.08
N ARG A 33 -15.10 8.25 -1.03
CA ARG A 33 -15.27 8.80 -2.38
C ARG A 33 -16.35 9.88 -2.45
N GLY A 34 -17.55 9.58 -1.92
CA GLY A 34 -18.74 10.45 -2.03
C GLY A 34 -18.71 11.77 -1.24
N TYR A 35 -17.79 11.92 -0.27
CA TYR A 35 -17.66 13.15 0.54
C TYR A 35 -16.31 13.86 0.31
N ASN A 36 -15.45 13.27 -0.53
CA ASN A 36 -14.02 13.59 -0.65
C ASN A 36 -13.36 13.83 0.72
N ARG A 37 -13.54 12.87 1.64
CA ARG A 37 -12.97 12.90 2.98
C ARG A 37 -12.04 11.72 3.20
N ILE A 38 -11.07 11.95 4.06
CA ILE A 38 -10.09 10.96 4.48
C ILE A 38 -10.28 10.80 5.98
N TYR A 39 -10.24 9.57 6.44
CA TYR A 39 -10.31 9.21 7.85
C TYR A 39 -9.09 8.38 8.21
N LEU A 40 -8.61 8.55 9.43
CA LEU A 40 -7.77 7.57 10.11
C LEU A 40 -8.69 6.65 10.90
N TRP A 41 -8.39 5.37 10.88
CA TRP A 41 -9.12 4.34 11.61
C TRP A 41 -8.13 3.41 12.31
N ASN A 42 -8.27 3.30 13.64
CA ASN A 42 -7.59 2.30 14.43
C ASN A 42 -8.61 1.23 14.84
N ILE A 43 -8.43 0.00 14.36
CA ILE A 43 -9.35 -1.11 14.63
C ILE A 43 -9.28 -1.55 16.10
N ALA A 44 -8.07 -1.65 16.68
CA ALA A 44 -7.85 -2.08 18.05
C ALA A 44 -8.44 -1.10 19.08
N THR A 45 -8.22 0.21 18.92
CA THR A 45 -8.76 1.22 19.83
C THR A 45 -10.20 1.64 19.51
N ARG A 46 -10.71 1.22 18.34
CA ARG A 46 -12.01 1.62 17.75
C ARG A 46 -12.14 3.12 17.54
N GLU A 47 -11.03 3.81 17.37
CA GLU A 47 -10.99 5.25 17.15
C GLU A 47 -11.07 5.54 15.66
N THR A 48 -11.83 6.59 15.32
CA THR A 48 -11.87 7.17 13.98
C THR A 48 -11.61 8.68 14.08
N ARG A 49 -10.87 9.22 13.11
CA ARG A 49 -10.58 10.66 13.03
C ARG A 49 -10.70 11.12 11.59
N ALA A 50 -11.61 12.05 11.33
CA ALA A 50 -11.63 12.75 10.05
C ALA A 50 -10.39 13.64 9.93
N LEU A 51 -9.67 13.55 8.81
CA LEU A 51 -8.60 14.49 8.51
C LEU A 51 -9.18 15.87 8.11
N PRO A 52 -8.41 16.95 8.27
CA PRO A 52 -8.76 18.26 7.74
C PRO A 52 -9.11 18.16 6.25
N LYS A 53 -10.13 18.91 5.82
CA LYS A 53 -10.61 18.88 4.44
C LYS A 53 -9.47 19.13 3.46
N TYR A 54 -9.31 18.19 2.56
CA TYR A 54 -8.31 18.22 1.52
C TYR A 54 -8.87 18.85 0.24
N GLY A 55 -8.10 19.72 -0.43
CA GLY A 55 -8.60 20.62 -1.48
C GLY A 55 -8.71 20.04 -2.89
N PHE A 56 -8.18 18.84 -3.15
CA PHE A 56 -8.10 18.24 -4.48
C PHE A 56 -8.76 16.83 -4.50
N GLY A 57 -8.86 16.19 -5.67
CA GLY A 57 -9.62 14.94 -5.87
C GLY A 57 -9.01 13.67 -5.25
N TYR A 58 -9.15 12.52 -5.90
CA TYR A 58 -8.50 11.26 -5.50
C TYR A 58 -6.96 11.30 -5.70
N PRO A 59 -6.12 10.72 -4.81
CA PRO A 59 -4.70 10.50 -5.09
C PRO A 59 -4.49 9.31 -6.04
N HIS A 60 -3.43 9.32 -6.87
CA HIS A 60 -3.06 8.14 -7.67
C HIS A 60 -2.30 7.11 -6.83
N SER A 61 -1.52 7.57 -5.86
CA SER A 61 -0.85 6.70 -4.92
C SER A 61 -0.63 7.38 -3.58
N TYR A 62 -0.30 6.58 -2.57
CA TYR A 62 -0.22 7.00 -1.18
C TYR A 62 0.89 6.23 -0.47
N GLY A 63 1.32 6.73 0.68
CA GLY A 63 2.19 6.01 1.62
C GLY A 63 2.12 6.70 2.99
N CYS A 64 2.29 5.95 4.07
CA CYS A 64 2.29 6.51 5.41
C CYS A 64 3.39 5.87 6.24
N GLY A 65 4.06 6.67 7.07
CA GLY A 65 5.09 6.17 7.96
C GLY A 65 5.46 7.18 9.03
N TYR A 66 6.15 6.69 10.04
CA TYR A 66 6.60 7.47 11.18
C TYR A 66 7.81 8.34 10.83
N ASP A 67 7.75 9.62 11.19
CA ASP A 67 8.86 10.57 11.11
C ASP A 67 9.52 10.73 12.49
N PRO A 68 10.70 10.13 12.73
CA PRO A 68 11.43 10.30 13.99
C PRO A 68 11.88 11.75 14.27
N LEU A 69 11.91 12.65 13.28
CA LEU A 69 12.27 14.07 13.51
C LEU A 69 11.11 14.91 14.05
N SER A 70 9.87 14.54 13.75
CA SER A 70 8.67 15.24 14.25
C SER A 70 7.88 14.45 15.30
N ASP A 71 8.36 13.26 15.66
CA ASP A 71 7.73 12.30 16.58
C ASP A 71 6.27 12.00 16.24
N GLY A 72 6.01 11.67 14.98
CA GLY A 72 4.65 11.40 14.51
C GLY A 72 4.58 10.89 13.08
N TYR A 73 3.42 10.38 12.70
CA TYR A 73 3.20 9.89 11.35
C TYR A 73 3.02 11.03 10.34
N LYS A 74 3.49 10.81 9.12
CA LYS A 74 3.08 11.59 7.95
C LYS A 74 2.42 10.69 6.92
N LEU A 75 1.36 11.20 6.31
CA LEU A 75 0.69 10.61 5.15
C LEU A 75 1.11 11.37 3.90
N VAL A 76 1.69 10.64 2.94
CA VAL A 76 2.17 11.09 1.64
C VAL A 76 1.13 10.76 0.58
N TYR A 77 0.63 11.75 -0.15
CA TYR A 77 -0.27 11.57 -1.29
C TYR A 77 0.41 12.04 -2.57
N LEU A 78 0.51 11.13 -3.54
CA LEU A 78 1.08 11.37 -4.87
C LEU A 78 -0.05 11.57 -5.88
N ARG A 79 0.02 12.67 -6.63
CA ARG A 79 -0.94 13.03 -7.68
C ARG A 79 -0.21 13.43 -8.94
N LEU A 80 -0.78 13.02 -10.06
CA LEU A 80 -0.39 13.42 -11.40
C LEU A 80 -1.61 14.09 -12.02
N PHE A 81 -1.42 15.20 -12.73
CA PHE A 81 -2.45 15.77 -13.58
C PHE A 81 -1.95 15.85 -15.00
N SER A 82 -2.73 15.34 -15.95
CA SER A 82 -2.46 15.53 -17.37
C SER A 82 -2.54 17.01 -17.73
N ARG A 83 -1.54 17.51 -18.46
CA ARG A 83 -1.58 18.83 -19.06
C ARG A 83 -2.40 18.79 -20.35
N GLU A 84 -3.73 18.77 -20.21
CA GLU A 84 -4.69 18.70 -21.33
C GLU A 84 -4.53 19.80 -22.41
N TYR A 85 -3.72 20.83 -22.16
CA TYR A 85 -3.56 22.03 -22.99
C TYR A 85 -2.19 22.19 -23.66
N GLU A 86 -1.21 21.31 -23.36
CA GLU A 86 0.10 21.32 -24.01
C GLU A 86 0.24 20.05 -24.86
N ASN A 87 0.87 20.13 -26.04
CA ASN A 87 1.20 18.96 -26.87
C ASN A 87 2.38 18.14 -26.28
N ASP A 88 2.48 18.10 -24.95
CA ASP A 88 3.51 17.46 -24.17
C ASP A 88 2.81 16.47 -23.23
N ASN A 89 3.27 15.21 -23.23
CA ASN A 89 2.71 14.15 -22.38
C ASN A 89 3.18 14.27 -20.92
N SER A 90 3.66 15.44 -20.50
CA SER A 90 4.13 15.68 -19.13
C SER A 90 2.97 15.86 -18.17
N LEU A 91 3.15 15.32 -16.97
CA LEU A 91 2.17 15.40 -15.90
C LEU A 91 2.66 16.40 -14.85
N ASP A 92 1.79 17.25 -14.32
CA ASP A 92 2.17 18.03 -13.13
C ASP A 92 1.99 17.17 -11.87
N SER A 93 3.12 16.89 -11.24
CA SER A 93 3.21 16.04 -10.05
C SER A 93 3.08 16.88 -8.78
N TYR A 94 2.06 16.59 -7.98
CA TYR A 94 1.82 17.25 -6.69
C TYR A 94 1.93 16.23 -5.57
N VAL A 95 2.81 16.52 -4.61
CA VAL A 95 2.97 15.72 -3.40
C VAL A 95 2.30 16.48 -2.25
N SER A 96 1.27 15.88 -1.66
CA SER A 96 0.60 16.43 -0.48
C SER A 96 1.04 15.65 0.75
N LEU A 97 1.47 16.35 1.78
CA LEU A 97 1.92 15.76 3.04
C LEU A 97 1.02 16.22 4.16
N TYR A 98 0.43 15.25 4.86
CA TYR A 98 -0.30 15.49 6.09
C TYR A 98 0.54 15.08 7.29
N SER A 99 0.69 15.96 8.26
CA SER A 99 1.34 15.67 9.55
C SER A 99 0.27 15.41 10.60
N PHE A 100 0.36 14.26 11.29
CA PHE A 100 -0.60 13.87 12.31
C PHE A 100 -0.53 14.80 13.53
N ASN A 101 0.68 15.26 13.88
CA ASN A 101 0.95 16.10 15.05
C ASN A 101 0.50 17.55 14.83
N ASN A 102 0.68 18.08 13.62
CA ASN A 102 0.28 19.44 13.27
C ASN A 102 -1.17 19.53 12.75
N ASP A 103 -1.89 18.40 12.70
CA ASP A 103 -3.22 18.23 12.10
C ASP A 103 -3.45 19.07 10.83
N SER A 104 -2.51 19.01 9.88
CA SER A 104 -2.53 19.90 8.72
C SER A 104 -1.85 19.31 7.49
N TRP A 105 -2.36 19.75 6.34
CA TRP A 105 -1.80 19.47 5.02
C TRP A 105 -0.81 20.56 4.63
N ARG A 106 0.30 20.15 4.02
CA ARG A 106 1.21 21.01 3.27
C ARG A 106 1.50 20.40 1.90
N TYR A 107 1.97 21.23 0.98
CA TYR A 107 2.18 20.84 -0.41
C TYR A 107 3.67 20.94 -0.76
N LEU A 108 4.15 19.95 -1.52
CA LEU A 108 5.45 19.95 -2.16
C LEU A 108 5.21 19.91 -3.68
N GLN A 109 5.84 20.85 -4.38
CA GLN A 109 6.05 20.74 -5.82
C GLN A 109 7.35 19.97 -6.03
N VAL A 110 7.28 18.87 -6.79
CA VAL A 110 8.43 17.98 -7.03
C VAL A 110 8.57 17.80 -8.54
N PRO A 111 9.23 18.75 -9.25
CA PRO A 111 9.34 18.73 -10.70
C PRO A 111 10.01 17.47 -11.28
N GLU A 112 10.83 16.80 -10.47
CA GLU A 112 11.49 15.54 -10.79
C GLU A 112 10.46 14.42 -11.06
N LEU A 113 9.29 14.47 -10.40
CA LEU A 113 8.27 13.44 -10.53
C LEU A 113 7.42 13.54 -11.81
N ARG A 114 7.62 14.57 -12.66
CA ARG A 114 6.77 14.84 -13.84
C ARG A 114 6.81 13.80 -14.96
N HIS A 115 7.81 12.94 -14.92
CA HIS A 115 8.05 11.89 -15.92
C HIS A 115 7.62 10.50 -15.46
N TYR A 116 7.12 10.35 -14.23
CA TYR A 116 6.70 9.06 -13.71
C TYR A 116 5.19 8.90 -13.76
N PHE A 117 4.80 7.65 -13.98
CA PHE A 117 3.44 7.16 -13.96
C PHE A 117 3.36 6.08 -12.88
N TRP A 118 2.25 6.02 -12.15
CA TRP A 118 1.96 4.93 -11.20
C TRP A 118 0.84 4.07 -11.78
N ALA A 119 0.83 2.77 -11.46
CA ALA A 119 -0.36 1.96 -11.71
C ALA A 119 -1.43 2.33 -10.68
N ASP A 120 -2.69 2.49 -11.12
CA ASP A 120 -3.83 2.96 -10.31
C ASP A 120 -4.34 1.92 -9.28
N TYR A 121 -3.46 1.07 -8.75
CA TYR A 121 -3.79 -0.05 -7.85
C TYR A 121 -3.04 0.04 -6.51
N SER A 122 -3.77 -0.29 -5.44
CA SER A 122 -3.37 -0.20 -4.03
C SER A 122 -2.14 -1.02 -3.64
N CYS A 123 -1.85 -2.12 -4.34
CA CYS A 123 -0.80 -3.09 -4.00
C CYS A 123 0.64 -2.66 -4.37
N ASN A 124 0.83 -1.43 -4.85
CA ASN A 124 2.10 -0.94 -5.41
C ASN A 124 2.95 -0.11 -4.44
N ASN A 125 2.56 0.00 -3.16
CA ASN A 125 3.28 0.77 -2.17
C ASN A 125 3.46 0.05 -0.85
N SER A 126 4.53 0.40 -0.14
CA SER A 126 4.82 -0.02 1.22
C SER A 126 5.77 0.95 1.88
N CYS A 127 5.81 1.00 3.22
CA CYS A 127 6.75 1.84 3.96
C CYS A 127 7.51 1.04 5.02
N LEU A 128 8.82 1.30 5.14
CA LEU A 128 9.76 0.61 6.01
C LEU A 128 10.73 1.65 6.60
N ASN A 129 10.90 1.64 7.92
CA ASN A 129 11.89 2.46 8.63
C ASN A 129 11.85 3.97 8.27
N GLY A 130 10.66 4.54 8.13
CA GLY A 130 10.48 5.97 7.78
C GLY A 130 10.67 6.30 6.30
N VAL A 131 10.84 5.30 5.44
CA VAL A 131 10.90 5.46 3.98
C VAL A 131 9.69 4.78 3.35
N CYS A 132 8.94 5.49 2.51
CA CYS A 132 7.90 4.90 1.68
C CYS A 132 8.42 4.58 0.29
N TYR A 133 7.91 3.52 -0.33
CA TYR A 133 8.34 2.99 -1.61
C TYR A 133 7.13 2.76 -2.52
N TRP A 134 7.30 2.99 -3.81
CA TRP A 134 6.29 2.80 -4.85
C TRP A 134 6.89 2.16 -6.09
N LEU A 135 6.16 1.22 -6.70
CA LEU A 135 6.41 0.84 -8.09
C LEU A 135 5.92 1.94 -9.03
N ALA A 136 6.81 2.44 -9.87
CA ALA A 136 6.56 3.50 -10.83
C ALA A 136 7.10 3.13 -12.21
N MET A 137 6.64 3.83 -13.24
CA MET A 137 7.04 3.66 -14.62
C MET A 137 7.50 4.97 -15.22
N ARG A 138 8.57 4.91 -16.01
CA ARG A 138 9.00 5.95 -16.94
C ARG A 138 9.29 5.29 -18.29
N ASP A 139 10.57 5.21 -18.68
CA ASP A 139 11.06 4.44 -19.82
C ASP A 139 11.25 2.94 -19.46
N GLU A 140 11.16 2.64 -18.17
CA GLU A 140 11.26 1.33 -17.53
C GLU A 140 10.48 1.34 -16.20
N ILE A 141 10.30 0.17 -15.59
CA ILE A 141 9.75 0.04 -14.23
C ILE A 141 10.87 0.28 -13.22
N VAL A 142 10.63 1.17 -12.28
CA VAL A 142 11.55 1.55 -11.20
C VAL A 142 10.84 1.48 -9.84
N ILE A 143 11.62 1.48 -8.76
CA ILE A 143 11.08 1.79 -7.43
C ILE A 143 11.42 3.24 -7.11
N LEU A 144 10.39 4.06 -6.89
CA LEU A 144 10.56 5.37 -6.25
C LEU A 144 10.52 5.17 -4.74
N SER A 145 11.41 5.85 -4.03
CA SER A 145 11.41 5.93 -2.57
C SER A 145 11.25 7.39 -2.11
N PHE A 146 10.66 7.60 -0.94
CA PHE A 146 10.52 8.88 -0.27
C PHE A 146 10.87 8.73 1.21
N ASP A 147 11.96 9.37 1.60
CA ASP A 147 12.36 9.47 3.01
C ASP A 147 11.48 10.52 3.70
N ILE A 148 10.71 10.12 4.71
CA ILE A 148 9.66 10.95 5.32
C ILE A 148 10.25 12.09 6.17
N SER A 149 11.46 11.90 6.71
CA SER A 149 12.13 12.87 7.60
C SER A 149 12.83 13.98 6.82
N SER A 150 13.60 13.62 5.80
CA SER A 150 14.32 14.54 4.91
C SER A 150 13.48 15.03 3.73
N GLU A 151 12.35 14.36 3.48
CA GLU A 151 11.31 14.72 2.51
C GLU A 151 11.83 14.73 1.06
N LYS A 152 12.67 13.75 0.74
CA LYS A 152 13.35 13.60 -0.54
C LYS A 152 12.95 12.31 -1.25
N PHE A 153 12.75 12.43 -2.56
CA PHE A 153 12.59 11.28 -3.44
C PHE A 153 13.96 10.76 -3.90
N GLN A 154 14.07 9.44 -4.06
CA GLN A 154 15.18 8.77 -4.76
C GLN A 154 14.63 7.66 -5.65
N GLU A 155 15.18 7.52 -6.85
CA GLU A 155 14.91 6.39 -7.75
C GLU A 155 15.86 5.23 -7.42
N ILE A 156 15.32 4.01 -7.43
CA ILE A 156 16.07 2.76 -7.40
C ILE A 156 15.82 2.06 -8.73
N ASN A 157 16.82 2.08 -9.62
CA ASN A 157 16.73 1.45 -10.93
C ASN A 157 16.89 -0.07 -10.81
N LEU A 158 15.83 -0.81 -11.16
CA LEU A 158 15.80 -2.27 -11.05
C LEU A 158 16.82 -2.97 -11.97
N ARG A 159 17.18 -2.36 -13.11
CA ARG A 159 18.15 -2.94 -14.06
C ARG A 159 19.58 -2.98 -13.52
N GLU A 160 19.96 -2.08 -12.61
CA GLU A 160 21.27 -2.11 -11.95
C GLU A 160 21.47 -3.40 -11.12
N TYR A 161 20.37 -4.00 -10.66
CA TYR A 161 20.34 -5.28 -9.95
C TYR A 161 20.04 -6.47 -10.88
N GLY A 162 20.04 -6.26 -12.21
CA GLY A 162 19.72 -7.27 -13.22
C GLY A 162 18.22 -7.56 -13.39
N ILE A 163 17.35 -6.87 -12.66
CA ILE A 163 15.89 -7.06 -12.71
C ILE A 163 15.33 -6.30 -13.90
N ASN A 164 15.03 -7.01 -14.98
CA ASN A 164 14.47 -6.45 -16.20
C ASN A 164 12.99 -6.86 -16.31
N LEU A 165 12.10 -5.87 -16.18
CA LEU A 165 10.65 -6.06 -16.24
C LEU A 165 10.06 -5.51 -17.54
N PRO A 166 9.17 -6.25 -18.21
CA PRO A 166 8.29 -5.70 -19.24
C PRO A 166 7.42 -4.56 -18.68
N ILE A 167 7.24 -3.47 -19.41
CA ILE A 167 6.47 -2.31 -18.94
C ILE A 167 5.01 -2.70 -18.59
N ASP A 168 4.44 -3.61 -19.36
CA ASP A 168 3.11 -4.18 -19.15
C ASP A 168 3.01 -5.08 -17.90
N SER A 169 4.12 -5.47 -17.25
CA SER A 169 4.07 -6.20 -15.97
C SER A 169 3.83 -5.31 -14.74
N LEU A 170 3.82 -3.98 -14.88
CA LEU A 170 3.66 -3.04 -13.75
C LEU A 170 2.37 -3.32 -12.95
N HIS A 171 1.25 -3.45 -13.65
CA HIS A 171 -0.07 -3.60 -13.03
C HIS A 171 -0.31 -4.94 -12.30
N ARG A 172 0.65 -5.88 -12.37
CA ARG A 172 0.65 -7.14 -11.61
C ARG A 172 1.86 -7.30 -10.70
N SER A 173 2.86 -6.44 -10.81
CA SER A 173 3.96 -6.40 -9.85
C SER A 173 3.43 -5.80 -8.54
N SER A 174 4.03 -6.15 -7.41
CA SER A 174 3.63 -5.58 -6.10
C SER A 174 4.83 -5.45 -5.16
N LEU A 175 4.72 -4.57 -4.17
CA LEU A 175 5.82 -4.20 -3.30
C LEU A 175 5.35 -4.20 -1.83
N GLU A 176 5.89 -5.10 -1.03
CA GLU A 176 5.42 -5.39 0.33
C GLU A 176 6.58 -5.36 1.36
N VAL A 177 6.29 -5.01 2.61
CA VAL A 177 7.28 -5.02 3.71
C VAL A 177 7.06 -6.19 4.67
N VAL A 178 8.08 -7.05 4.72
CA VAL A 178 7.97 -8.45 5.12
C VAL A 178 9.22 -8.77 5.98
N ASN A 179 9.06 -8.83 7.32
CA ASN A 179 10.10 -8.88 8.38
C ASN A 179 11.21 -7.86 8.13
N ASP A 180 10.85 -6.58 8.24
CA ASP A 180 11.75 -5.42 8.16
C ASP A 180 12.62 -5.38 6.89
N SER A 181 12.18 -6.10 5.85
CA SER A 181 12.83 -6.23 4.55
C SER A 181 11.81 -5.93 3.45
N LEU A 182 12.25 -5.28 2.38
CA LEU A 182 11.39 -4.97 1.23
C LEU A 182 11.35 -6.15 0.28
N TYR A 183 10.16 -6.57 -0.14
CA TYR A 183 9.95 -7.64 -1.11
C TYR A 183 9.25 -7.11 -2.35
N LEU A 184 9.67 -7.61 -3.50
CA LEU A 184 9.14 -7.25 -4.81
C LEU A 184 8.62 -8.51 -5.50
N LEU A 185 7.33 -8.54 -5.81
CA LEU A 185 6.72 -9.53 -6.70
C LEU A 185 6.81 -9.02 -8.14
N THR A 186 7.27 -9.88 -9.04
CA THR A 186 7.45 -9.57 -10.46
C THR A 186 6.86 -10.66 -11.32
N PHE A 187 6.38 -10.30 -12.51
CA PHE A 187 5.86 -11.22 -13.51
C PHE A 187 6.63 -11.11 -14.82
N LYS A 188 6.80 -12.23 -15.51
CA LYS A 188 7.25 -12.29 -16.90
C LYS A 188 6.24 -13.02 -17.75
N TYR A 189 5.89 -12.42 -18.88
CA TYR A 189 5.02 -13.01 -19.88
C TYR A 189 5.85 -13.70 -20.95
N ASN A 190 5.61 -15.01 -21.11
CA ASN A 190 5.83 -15.69 -22.38
C ASN A 190 4.46 -16.18 -22.89
N LEU A 191 4.31 -16.32 -24.21
CA LEU A 191 3.01 -16.52 -24.90
C LEU A 191 2.21 -17.78 -24.49
N SER A 192 2.73 -18.61 -23.59
CA SER A 192 2.11 -19.84 -23.07
C SER A 192 2.17 -20.00 -21.54
N GLU A 193 2.95 -19.17 -20.84
CA GLU A 193 3.33 -19.39 -19.44
C GLU A 193 3.52 -18.06 -18.69
N GLU A 194 2.98 -17.99 -17.46
CA GLU A 194 3.23 -16.88 -16.54
C GLU A 194 4.27 -17.32 -15.49
N GLU A 195 5.46 -16.73 -15.55
CA GLU A 195 6.47 -16.89 -14.49
C GLU A 195 6.32 -15.72 -13.51
N PHE A 196 6.19 -16.03 -12.22
CA PHE A 196 6.37 -15.02 -11.16
C PHE A 196 7.67 -15.26 -10.40
N THR A 197 8.34 -14.17 -10.04
CA THR A 197 9.55 -14.18 -9.21
C THR A 197 9.39 -13.20 -8.05
N ILE A 198 9.73 -13.68 -6.86
CA ILE A 198 9.73 -12.92 -5.62
C ILE A 198 11.18 -12.60 -5.25
N TRP A 199 11.47 -11.31 -5.16
CA TRP A 199 12.76 -10.77 -4.77
C TRP A 199 12.69 -10.23 -3.35
N MET A 200 13.78 -10.36 -2.59
CA MET A 200 13.99 -9.73 -1.28
C MET A 200 15.16 -8.77 -1.38
N MET A 201 14.97 -7.54 -0.91
CA MET A 201 16.03 -6.58 -0.69
C MET A 201 16.77 -6.93 0.61
N ARG A 202 18.08 -7.16 0.52
CA ARG A 202 18.93 -7.51 1.65
C ARG A 202 20.30 -6.87 1.50
N ASP A 203 20.79 -6.23 2.55
CA ASP A 203 22.15 -5.67 2.61
C ASP A 203 22.48 -4.71 1.44
N GLY A 204 21.47 -4.02 0.91
CA GLY A 204 21.58 -3.11 -0.25
C GLY A 204 21.38 -3.76 -1.62
N CYS A 205 21.12 -5.07 -1.70
CA CYS A 205 20.99 -5.82 -2.96
C CYS A 205 19.69 -6.61 -3.04
N TRP A 206 19.10 -6.69 -4.23
CA TRP A 206 17.98 -7.59 -4.49
C TRP A 206 18.46 -9.03 -4.72
N THR A 207 17.78 -9.98 -4.08
CA THR A 207 18.06 -11.42 -4.18
C THR A 207 16.79 -12.20 -4.51
N ILE A 208 16.87 -13.21 -5.39
CA ILE A 208 15.74 -14.09 -5.67
C ILE A 208 15.46 -14.95 -4.43
N ARG A 209 14.22 -14.93 -3.95
CA ARG A 209 13.72 -15.83 -2.90
C ARG A 209 13.00 -17.03 -3.46
N PHE A 210 12.20 -16.81 -4.50
CA PHE A 210 11.33 -17.83 -5.08
C PHE A 210 11.00 -17.48 -6.54
N THR A 211 10.94 -18.49 -7.40
CA THR A 211 10.46 -18.38 -8.78
C THR A 211 9.59 -19.58 -9.08
N ARG A 212 8.43 -19.36 -9.71
CA ARG A 212 7.51 -20.42 -10.15
C ARG A 212 6.79 -20.00 -11.42
N THR A 213 6.71 -20.94 -12.35
CA THR A 213 5.79 -20.87 -13.48
C THR A 213 4.46 -21.47 -13.06
N ASP A 214 3.36 -20.78 -13.35
CA ASP A 214 2.02 -21.30 -13.14
C ASP A 214 1.06 -20.84 -14.25
N HIS A 215 -0.08 -21.51 -14.38
CA HIS A 215 -1.12 -21.12 -15.33
C HIS A 215 -2.19 -20.30 -14.61
N PHE A 216 -2.14 -18.96 -14.79
CA PHE A 216 -3.11 -17.98 -14.29
C PHE A 216 -3.12 -17.78 -12.76
N CYS A 217 -2.03 -17.24 -12.19
CA CYS A 217 -2.07 -16.67 -10.84
C CYS A 217 -2.34 -15.17 -10.87
N PHE A 218 -3.58 -14.77 -10.51
CA PHE A 218 -3.79 -13.48 -9.85
C PHE A 218 -3.24 -13.61 -8.44
N SER A 219 -2.15 -12.90 -8.14
CA SER A 219 -1.49 -13.02 -6.86
C SER A 219 -1.06 -11.69 -6.28
N ASP A 220 -1.36 -11.53 -5.00
CA ASP A 220 -0.89 -10.43 -4.17
C ASP A 220 0.11 -10.99 -3.15
N LEU A 221 1.14 -10.21 -2.84
CA LEU A 221 2.00 -10.52 -1.71
C LEU A 221 1.27 -10.09 -0.43
N VAL A 222 1.04 -11.00 0.51
CA VAL A 222 0.07 -10.81 1.63
C VAL A 222 0.71 -10.84 3.02
N GLY A 223 1.95 -11.31 3.15
CA GLY A 223 2.73 -11.19 4.38
C GLY A 223 3.30 -12.52 4.88
N TYR A 224 2.74 -13.07 5.97
CA TYR A 224 3.31 -14.19 6.73
C TYR A 224 2.31 -15.23 7.24
N TRP A 225 2.77 -16.47 7.38
CA TRP A 225 2.16 -17.58 8.12
C TRP A 225 3.28 -18.41 8.73
N LYS A 226 3.10 -18.97 9.94
CA LYS A 226 4.13 -19.81 10.62
C LYS A 226 5.53 -19.18 10.77
N ASN A 227 5.64 -17.85 10.68
CA ASN A 227 6.89 -17.04 10.61
C ASN A 227 7.59 -17.01 9.23
N ASP A 228 7.00 -17.64 8.21
CA ASP A 228 7.51 -17.73 6.85
C ASP A 228 6.66 -16.90 5.85
N THR A 229 7.28 -16.42 4.77
CA THR A 229 6.62 -15.51 3.82
C THR A 229 5.47 -16.20 3.10
N VAL A 230 4.33 -15.52 3.07
CA VAL A 230 3.10 -15.96 2.42
C VAL A 230 2.73 -15.13 1.22
N PHE A 231 2.34 -15.88 0.20
CA PHE A 231 1.87 -15.42 -1.08
C PHE A 231 0.42 -15.83 -1.27
N LYS A 232 -0.48 -14.89 -1.60
CA LYS A 232 -1.85 -15.23 -1.98
C LYS A 232 -1.89 -15.41 -3.49
N CYS A 233 -2.29 -16.58 -3.99
CA CYS A 233 -2.73 -16.74 -5.37
C CYS A 233 -4.21 -17.16 -5.36
N GLY A 234 -5.08 -16.26 -5.83
CA GLY A 234 -6.53 -16.43 -5.77
C GLY A 234 -7.01 -16.79 -4.34
N PRO A 235 -7.71 -17.92 -4.14
CA PRO A 235 -8.19 -18.37 -2.83
C PRO A 235 -7.15 -19.13 -1.99
N ILE A 236 -5.92 -19.29 -2.47
CA ILE A 236 -4.87 -20.09 -1.83
C ILE A 236 -3.80 -19.18 -1.22
N LEU A 237 -3.43 -19.44 0.04
CA LEU A 237 -2.17 -18.99 0.63
C LEU A 237 -1.10 -20.05 0.38
N LEU A 238 0.04 -19.64 -0.17
CA LEU A 238 1.24 -20.44 -0.39
C LEU A 238 2.32 -20.00 0.58
N ASP A 239 2.87 -20.95 1.32
CA ASP A 239 4.09 -20.79 2.12
C ASP A 239 5.32 -20.97 1.23
N LEU A 240 6.17 -19.96 1.12
CA LEU A 240 7.28 -19.98 0.16
C LEU A 240 8.47 -20.87 0.58
N ASN A 241 8.58 -21.22 1.86
CA ASN A 241 9.72 -21.98 2.39
C ASN A 241 9.43 -23.49 2.42
N SER A 242 8.21 -23.87 2.78
CA SER A 242 7.75 -25.27 2.81
C SER A 242 7.03 -25.71 1.54
N ASN A 243 6.62 -24.77 0.68
CA ASN A 243 5.72 -24.99 -0.47
C ASN A 243 4.35 -25.60 -0.05
N GLU A 244 3.98 -25.48 1.23
CA GLU A 244 2.64 -25.81 1.72
C GLU A 244 1.60 -24.83 1.16
N GLN A 245 0.41 -25.35 0.89
CA GLN A 245 -0.73 -24.57 0.40
C GLN A 245 -1.90 -24.70 1.37
N MET A 246 -2.61 -23.59 1.59
CA MET A 246 -3.82 -23.54 2.39
C MET A 246 -4.90 -22.75 1.64
N GLU A 247 -6.04 -23.38 1.39
CA GLU A 247 -7.24 -22.66 0.96
C GLU A 247 -7.77 -21.78 2.10
N LEU A 248 -8.14 -20.54 1.78
CA LEU A 248 -8.68 -19.59 2.75
C LEU A 248 -10.06 -20.00 3.30
N GLY A 249 -10.81 -20.86 2.60
CA GLY A 249 -12.14 -21.31 3.00
C GLY A 249 -13.24 -20.24 2.93
N ILE A 250 -12.92 -19.06 2.41
CA ILE A 250 -13.79 -17.90 2.21
C ILE A 250 -14.02 -17.74 0.69
N PRO A 251 -15.18 -17.25 0.22
CA PRO A 251 -15.35 -16.85 -1.18
C PRO A 251 -14.44 -15.66 -1.54
N VAL A 252 -13.24 -15.95 -2.06
CA VAL A 252 -12.28 -14.92 -2.50
C VAL A 252 -12.62 -14.47 -3.91
N SER A 253 -12.89 -13.17 -4.08
CA SER A 253 -13.01 -12.54 -5.40
C SER A 253 -11.69 -11.93 -5.84
N ILE A 254 -11.60 -11.52 -7.11
CA ILE A 254 -10.43 -10.78 -7.64
C ILE A 254 -10.23 -9.44 -6.87
N ALA A 255 -11.29 -8.89 -6.28
CA ALA A 255 -11.26 -7.65 -5.49
C ALA A 255 -11.01 -7.87 -3.98
N THR A 256 -10.90 -9.12 -3.50
CA THR A 256 -10.68 -9.40 -2.07
C THR A 256 -9.23 -9.12 -1.69
N VAL A 257 -9.00 -8.03 -0.95
CA VAL A 257 -7.67 -7.66 -0.43
C VAL A 257 -7.48 -8.29 0.95
N VAL A 258 -6.30 -8.87 1.19
CA VAL A 258 -5.93 -9.46 2.49
C VAL A 258 -4.80 -8.64 3.10
N TYR A 259 -5.02 -8.14 4.31
CA TYR A 259 -4.08 -7.27 5.00
C TYR A 259 -3.34 -8.01 6.12
N ARG A 260 -2.02 -7.85 6.19
CA ARG A 260 -1.25 -8.18 7.39
C ARG A 260 -1.54 -7.14 8.47
N TYR A 261 -2.32 -7.51 9.49
CA TYR A 261 -2.66 -6.61 10.59
C TYR A 261 -1.91 -6.98 11.87
N ASN A 262 -1.19 -6.00 12.44
CA ASN A 262 -0.70 -6.02 13.81
C ASN A 262 -1.54 -5.03 14.63
N GLU A 263 -1.97 -5.41 15.83
CA GLU A 263 -2.71 -4.49 16.71
C GLU A 263 -1.84 -3.32 17.15
N SER A 264 -2.43 -2.12 17.19
CA SER A 264 -1.76 -0.89 17.58
C SER A 264 -2.60 -0.12 18.58
N LEU A 265 -2.00 0.24 19.71
CA LEU A 265 -2.65 1.01 20.77
C LEU A 265 -2.40 2.52 20.62
N VAL A 266 -1.86 2.96 19.48
CA VAL A 266 -1.70 4.39 19.16
C VAL A 266 -3.07 5.05 19.10
N SER A 267 -3.34 5.96 20.04
CA SER A 267 -4.55 6.78 19.98
C SER A 267 -4.43 7.82 18.87
N ILE A 268 -5.51 8.00 18.12
CA ILE A 268 -5.60 8.97 17.03
C ILE A 268 -6.53 10.15 17.37
N LYS A 269 -7.13 10.17 18.57
CA LYS A 269 -7.93 11.30 19.06
C LYS A 269 -7.09 12.58 19.14
N ILE A 270 -7.71 13.71 18.78
CA ILE A 270 -7.23 15.05 19.13
C ILE A 270 -8.01 15.46 20.39
N GLU A 271 -7.36 16.10 21.37
CA GLU A 271 -8.02 16.57 22.62
C GLU A 271 -9.10 17.64 22.40
N ASN A 272 -9.27 18.14 21.17
CA ASN A 272 -10.35 19.03 20.79
C ASN A 272 -11.54 18.22 20.26
N ASP A 273 -12.44 17.90 21.20
CA ASP A 273 -13.66 17.13 20.99
C ASP A 273 -14.58 17.68 19.88
N PHE A 274 -14.82 16.87 18.86
CA PHE A 274 -15.96 17.00 17.94
C PHE A 274 -16.85 15.77 18.02
N SER A 275 -17.42 15.55 19.20
CA SER A 275 -18.54 14.63 19.53
C SER A 275 -19.85 14.93 18.77
N LYS A 276 -19.77 15.11 17.44
CA LYS A 276 -20.90 15.36 16.52
C LYS A 276 -20.70 14.77 15.12
N VAL A 277 -20.10 13.58 15.01
CA VAL A 277 -20.16 12.77 13.79
C VAL A 277 -20.46 11.31 14.16
N PHE A 278 -21.76 10.99 14.19
CA PHE A 278 -22.37 9.65 14.38
C PHE A 278 -22.33 9.03 15.79
N ASP A 279 -23.35 9.37 16.60
CA ASP A 279 -23.97 8.39 17.50
C ASP A 279 -24.79 7.39 16.63
N ILE A 280 -24.33 6.14 16.52
CA ILE A 280 -25.11 5.03 15.97
C ILE A 280 -25.05 3.87 16.97
N PRO A 281 -26.18 3.21 17.30
CA PRO A 281 -26.18 2.15 18.32
C PRO A 281 -25.37 0.93 17.88
N TRP A 282 -24.49 0.48 18.76
CA TRP A 282 -23.63 -0.69 18.57
C TRP A 282 -24.42 -1.99 18.42
N HIS A 283 -24.05 -2.84 17.45
CA HIS A 283 -23.79 -4.30 17.61
C HIS A 283 -23.36 -4.97 16.26
N VAL A 284 -22.05 -5.31 16.12
CA VAL A 284 -21.48 -6.53 15.46
C VAL A 284 -21.25 -6.62 13.91
N LEU A 285 -19.96 -6.73 13.52
CA LEU A 285 -19.24 -7.53 12.45
C LEU A 285 -19.71 -7.69 10.97
N GLY A 286 -18.77 -7.95 10.05
CA GLY A 286 -19.02 -8.64 8.74
C GLY A 286 -17.89 -8.55 7.70
N VAL A 287 -18.11 -9.06 6.47
CA VAL A 287 -17.14 -9.89 5.69
C VAL A 287 -16.64 -9.26 4.38
N ILE A 288 -15.31 -9.16 4.23
CA ILE A 288 -14.56 -9.02 2.95
C ILE A 288 -13.78 -10.32 2.71
#